data_AF-A0A6P1I6R5-F1
#
_entry.id   AF-A0A6P1I6R5-F1
#
_cell.length_a   1.000
_cell.length_b   1.000
_cell.length_c   1.000
_cell.angle_alpha   90.00
_cell.angle_beta   90.00
_cell.angle_gamma   90.00
#
_symmetry.space_group_name_H-M   'P 1'
#
loop_
_entity.id
_entity.type
_entity.pdbx_description
1 polymer ?
#
loop_
_entity_poly.entity_id
_entity_poly.type
_entity_poly.pdbx_seq_one_letter_code
_entity_poly.pdbx_strand_id
1 'polypeptide(L)'
;MASAVLSTAISRSMGFDIRLEHVPDDYRALGSGRQLTSLERSERDTIVRALDEADGNKSLAADRLEVARSPLYRTIRALGMDNRRYGS
;
A
#
# COMPACT_ATOMS: atom_id res chain seq x y z
N MET A 1 16.20 -3.11 3.48
CA MET A 1 15.42 -4.21 2.87
C MET A 1 14.67 -3.78 1.61
N ALA A 2 13.77 -2.79 1.65
CA ALA A 2 12.98 -2.38 0.47
C ALA A 2 13.83 -1.98 -0.75
N SER A 3 14.96 -1.30 -0.54
CA SER A 3 15.90 -0.95 -1.61
C SER A 3 16.49 -2.19 -2.30
N ALA A 4 16.80 -3.27 -1.57
CA ALA A 4 17.36 -4.49 -2.16
C ALA A 4 16.34 -5.22 -3.05
N VAL A 5 15.05 -5.19 -2.68
CA VAL A 5 13.96 -5.76 -3.49
C VAL A 5 13.81 -5.00 -4.79
N LEU A 6 13.78 -3.67 -4.73
CA LEU A 6 13.65 -2.82 -5.90
C LEU A 6 14.88 -2.96 -6.83
N SER A 7 16.09 -2.94 -6.28
CA SER A 7 17.32 -3.17 -7.06
C SER A 7 17.30 -4.52 -7.76
N THR A 8 16.89 -5.60 -7.06
CA THR A 8 16.79 -6.93 -7.66
C THR A 8 15.73 -6.98 -8.76
N ALA A 9 14.59 -6.33 -8.55
CA ALA A 9 13.52 -6.27 -9.55
C ALA A 9 13.93 -5.47 -10.80
N ILE A 10 14.66 -4.36 -10.63
CA ILE A 10 15.24 -3.58 -11.74
C ILE A 10 16.27 -4.42 -12.51
N SER A 11 17.18 -5.11 -11.81
CA SER A 11 18.18 -5.97 -12.46
C SER A 11 17.52 -7.11 -13.24
N ARG A 12 16.47 -7.72 -12.69
CA ARG A 12 15.74 -8.82 -13.35
C ARG A 12 14.86 -8.36 -14.50
N SER A 13 14.36 -7.12 -14.47
CA SER A 13 13.55 -6.58 -15.57
C SER A 13 14.38 -6.19 -16.78
N MET A 14 15.72 -6.13 -16.66
CA MET A 14 16.64 -5.87 -17.78
C MET A 14 16.28 -4.58 -18.55
N GLY A 15 15.80 -3.55 -17.86
CA GLY A 15 15.41 -2.27 -18.45
C GLY A 15 13.98 -2.24 -19.01
N PHE A 16 13.22 -3.33 -18.90
CA PHE A 16 11.78 -3.37 -19.19
C PHE A 16 10.94 -3.08 -17.94
N ASP A 17 9.63 -3.00 -18.13
CA ASP A 17 8.65 -2.84 -17.05
C ASP A 17 8.83 -3.90 -15.96
N ILE A 18 8.70 -3.47 -14.70
CA ILE A 18 8.81 -4.35 -13.55
C ILE A 18 7.49 -5.12 -13.38
N ARG A 19 7.54 -6.44 -13.57
CA ARG A 19 6.44 -7.38 -13.36
C ARG A 19 6.64 -8.16 -12.06
N LEU A 20 5.59 -8.83 -11.59
CA LEU A 20 5.64 -9.63 -10.36
C LEU A 20 6.73 -10.72 -10.41
N GLU A 21 6.98 -11.29 -11.59
CA GLU A 21 8.06 -12.25 -11.84
C GLU A 21 9.48 -11.65 -11.68
N HIS A 22 9.63 -10.33 -11.67
CA HIS A 22 10.92 -9.69 -11.39
C HIS A 22 11.16 -9.54 -9.87
N VAL A 23 10.12 -9.61 -9.05
CA VAL A 23 10.23 -9.54 -7.57
C VAL A 23 10.79 -10.87 -7.02
N PRO A 24 11.68 -10.87 -6.01
CA PRO A 24 12.15 -12.11 -5.37
C PRO A 24 11.02 -12.89 -4.68
N ASP A 25 11.12 -14.22 -4.65
CA ASP A 25 10.03 -15.14 -4.22
C ASP A 25 9.51 -14.84 -2.81
N ASP A 26 10.41 -14.56 -1.87
CA ASP A 26 10.07 -14.20 -0.48
C ASP A 26 9.17 -12.96 -0.37
N TYR A 27 9.17 -12.11 -1.41
CA TYR A 27 8.37 -10.89 -1.50
C TYR A 27 7.16 -11.04 -2.44
N ARG A 28 7.10 -12.10 -3.26
CA ARG A 28 5.91 -12.42 -4.08
C ARG A 28 4.74 -12.87 -3.21
N ALA A 29 5.00 -13.67 -2.17
CA ALA A 29 3.99 -14.16 -1.24
C ALA A 29 3.35 -13.04 -0.38
N LEU A 30 4.11 -11.99 -0.05
CA LEU A 30 3.58 -10.79 0.61
C LEU A 30 2.62 -9.98 -0.29
N GLY A 31 2.75 -10.13 -1.61
CA GLY A 31 1.88 -9.50 -2.61
C GLY A 31 0.62 -10.30 -2.95
N SER A 32 0.44 -11.50 -2.37
CA SER A 32 -0.67 -12.42 -2.70
C SER A 32 -2.02 -12.02 -2.09
N GLY A 33 -2.23 -10.75 -1.76
CA GLY A 33 -3.55 -10.23 -1.40
C GLY A 33 -4.54 -10.37 -2.56
N ARG A 34 -5.85 -10.40 -2.25
CA ARG A 34 -6.88 -10.39 -3.29
C ARG A 34 -6.64 -9.23 -4.27
N GLN A 35 -6.92 -9.45 -5.55
CA GLN A 35 -6.89 -8.38 -6.54
C GLN A 35 -7.91 -7.30 -6.17
N LEU A 36 -7.47 -6.05 -6.07
CA LEU A 36 -8.36 -4.92 -5.85
C LEU A 36 -9.08 -4.55 -7.14
N THR A 37 -10.36 -4.24 -7.00
CA THR A 37 -11.13 -3.57 -8.05
C THR A 37 -10.55 -2.17 -8.32
N SER A 38 -10.91 -1.57 -9.46
CA SER A 38 -10.49 -0.19 -9.78
C SER A 38 -10.97 0.81 -8.74
N LEU A 39 -12.16 0.60 -8.16
CA LEU A 39 -12.69 1.46 -7.10
C LEU A 39 -11.86 1.34 -5.82
N GLU A 40 -11.59 0.11 -5.37
CA GLU A 40 -10.77 -0.14 -4.19
C GLU A 40 -9.33 0.39 -4.36
N ARG A 41 -8.80 0.38 -5.59
CA ARG A 41 -7.49 0.98 -5.89
C ARG A 41 -7.53 2.50 -5.75
N SER A 42 -8.55 3.15 -6.30
CA SER A 42 -8.74 4.60 -6.16
C SER A 42 -8.93 5.01 -4.68
N GLU A 43 -9.71 4.22 -3.94
CA GLU A 43 -9.94 4.42 -2.51
C GLU A 43 -8.64 4.23 -1.71
N ARG A 44 -7.86 3.19 -2.02
CA ARG A 44 -6.52 2.97 -1.45
C ARG A 44 -5.62 4.18 -1.70
N ASP A 45 -5.51 4.64 -2.94
CA ASP A 45 -4.61 5.76 -3.29
C ASP A 45 -5.00 7.05 -2.56
N THR A 46 -6.30 7.30 -2.44
CA THR A 46 -6.83 8.46 -1.69
C THR A 46 -6.45 8.37 -0.22
N ILE A 47 -6.62 7.20 0.41
CA ILE A 47 -6.26 6.99 1.82
C ILE A 47 -4.76 7.08 2.04
N VAL A 48 -3.96 6.49 1.15
CA VAL A 48 -2.48 6.54 1.23
C VAL A 48 -2.01 7.99 1.18
N ARG A 49 -2.53 8.79 0.24
CA ARG A 49 -2.19 10.21 0.15
C ARG A 49 -2.54 10.98 1.43
N ALA A 50 -3.73 10.77 1.97
CA ALA A 50 -4.15 11.43 3.21
C ALA A 50 -3.29 11.01 4.42
N LEU A 51 -2.84 9.75 4.46
CA LEU A 51 -1.91 9.26 5.47
C LEU A 51 -0.52 9.88 5.31
N ASP A 52 0.00 9.97 4.08
CA ASP A 52 1.29 10.61 3.81
C ASP A 52 1.28 12.09 4.20
N GLU A 53 0.21 12.82 3.85
CA GLU A 53 0.01 14.22 4.27
C GLU A 53 -0.20 14.37 5.80
N ALA A 54 -0.52 13.27 6.49
CA ALA A 54 -0.70 13.20 7.94
C ALA A 54 0.46 12.57 8.69
N ASP A 55 1.60 12.33 8.03
CA ASP A 55 2.75 11.62 8.62
C ASP A 55 2.33 10.28 9.28
N GLY A 56 1.36 9.59 8.68
CA GLY A 56 0.80 8.34 9.17
C GLY A 56 -0.26 8.46 10.28
N ASN A 57 -0.58 9.68 10.74
CA ASN A 57 -1.62 9.89 11.76
C ASN A 57 -3.02 9.63 11.17
N LYS A 58 -3.59 8.47 11.50
CA LYS A 58 -4.90 8.06 10.98
C LYS A 58 -6.07 8.93 11.42
N SER A 59 -5.98 9.57 12.60
CA SER A 59 -7.04 10.48 13.05
C SER A 59 -7.03 11.74 12.21
N LEU A 60 -5.84 12.30 11.98
CA LEU A 60 -5.67 13.47 11.13
C LEU A 60 -6.00 13.17 9.66
N ALA A 61 -5.66 11.98 9.17
CA ALA A 61 -6.08 11.54 7.83
C ALA A 61 -7.61 11.41 7.71
N ALA A 62 -8.30 10.92 8.74
CA ALA A 62 -9.76 10.86 8.77
C ALA A 62 -10.38 12.26 8.71
N ASP A 63 -9.84 13.18 9.50
CA ASP A 63 -10.30 14.58 9.53
C ASP A 63 -10.08 15.25 8.17
N ARG A 64 -8.95 15.00 7.49
CA ARG A 64 -8.66 15.52 6.13
C ARG A 64 -9.56 14.95 5.04
N LEU A 65 -9.93 13.68 5.17
CA LEU A 65 -10.85 13.02 4.25
C LEU A 65 -12.32 13.35 4.55
N GLU A 66 -12.60 14.11 5.62
CA GLU A 66 -13.94 14.43 6.10
C GLU A 66 -14.80 13.18 6.40
N VAL A 67 -14.14 12.11 6.83
CA VAL A 67 -14.79 10.84 7.18
C VAL A 67 -14.63 10.56 8.67
N ALA A 68 -15.59 9.83 9.23
CA ALA A 68 -15.42 9.31 10.57
C ALA A 68 -14.27 8.28 10.64
N ARG A 69 -13.59 8.23 11.80
CA ARG A 69 -12.45 7.33 12.04
C ARG A 69 -12.80 5.85 11.90
N SER A 70 -13.99 5.45 12.34
CA SER A 70 -14.44 4.04 12.29
C SER A 70 -14.54 3.50 10.84
N PRO A 71 -15.23 4.20 9.91
CA PRO A 71 -15.17 3.88 8.48
C PRO A 71 -13.75 3.81 7.93
N LEU A 72 -12.90 4.80 8.20
CA LEU A 72 -11.53 4.82 7.71
C LEU A 72 -10.75 3.58 8.16
N TYR A 73 -10.85 3.22 9.44
CA TYR A 73 -10.14 2.06 9.99
C TYR A 73 -10.64 0.74 9.41
N ARG A 74 -11.94 0.63 9.16
CA ARG A 74 -12.54 -0.53 8.48
C ARG A 74 -11.97 -0.66 7.07
N THR A 75 -11.93 0.45 6.31
CA THR A 75 -11.38 0.46 4.95
C THR A 75 -9.88 0.15 4.93
N ILE A 76 -9.10 0.72 5.85
CA ILE A 76 -7.66 0.41 6.01
C ILE A 76 -7.43 -1.09 6.17
N ARG A 77 -8.19 -1.76 7.03
CA ARG A 77 -8.09 -3.21 7.24
C ARG A 77 -8.56 -4.00 6.01
N ALA A 78 -9.69 -3.63 5.43
CA ALA A 78 -10.25 -4.31 4.26
C ALA A 78 -9.33 -4.25 3.02
N LEU A 79 -8.51 -3.20 2.93
CA LEU A 79 -7.52 -3.00 1.87
C LEU A 79 -6.13 -3.53 2.23
N GLY A 80 -5.95 -4.15 3.40
CA GLY A 80 -4.67 -4.72 3.86
C GLY A 80 -3.59 -3.67 4.15
N MET A 81 -3.98 -2.46 4.52
CA MET A 81 -3.09 -1.32 4.79
C MET A 81 -2.70 -1.20 6.28
N ASP A 82 -3.06 -2.18 7.10
CA ASP A 82 -2.79 -2.24 8.54
C ASP A 82 -1.36 -2.70 8.89
N ASN A 83 -0.55 -3.05 7.89
CA ASN A 83 0.84 -3.45 8.08
C ASN A 83 1.74 -2.26 8.52
N ARG A 84 2.90 -2.58 9.12
CA ARG A 84 3.85 -1.73 9.89
C ARG A 84 4.23 -0.34 9.33
N ARG A 85 3.85 0.04 8.11
CA ARG A 85 4.03 1.41 7.60
C ARG A 85 3.06 2.43 8.21
N TYR A 86 1.88 1.97 8.64
CA TYR A 86 0.87 2.82 9.29
C TYR A 86 0.38 2.19 10.60
N GLY A 87 1.13 1.24 11.16
CA GLY A 87 0.78 0.50 12.35
C GLY A 87 1.35 1.15 13.61
N SER A 88 0.45 1.72 14.42
CA SER A 88 0.64 2.29 15.77
C SER A 88 1.54 3.51 15.89
#